data_AF-A0A8T5JEP6-F1
#
_entry.id   AF-A0A8T5JEP6-F1
#
_cell.length_a   1.000
_cell.length_b   1.000
_cell.length_c   1.000
_cell.angle_alpha   90.00
_cell.angle_beta   90.00
_cell.angle_gamma   90.00
#
_symmetry.space_group_name_H-M   'P 1'
#
loop_
_entity.id
_entity.type
_entity.pdbx_description
1 polymer ?
#
loop_
_entity_poly.entity_id
_entity_poly.type
_entity_poly.pdbx_seq_one_letter_code
_entity_poly.pdbx_strand_id
1 'polypeptide(L)'
;MSASKLRNKIGVLLLDKPLSLKEVAEILEIKEKKSYSLLKNMFQKDRVIGFKDTDGLRRYRITEEEKEKALKRKAREDKKAAKAAKKA
;
A
#
# COMPACT_ATOMS: atom_id res chain seq x y z
N MET A 1 -9.25 7.95 8.28
CA MET A 1 -8.73 6.56 8.20
C MET A 1 -7.69 6.32 9.29
N SER A 2 -7.74 5.17 9.98
CA SER A 2 -6.68 4.79 10.94
C SER A 2 -5.37 4.43 10.23
N ALA A 3 -4.23 4.55 10.92
CA ALA A 3 -2.92 4.21 10.37
C ALA A 3 -2.85 2.76 9.87
N SER A 4 -3.56 1.83 10.54
CA SER A 4 -3.63 0.44 10.11
C SER A 4 -4.36 0.25 8.79
N LYS A 5 -5.48 0.97 8.58
CA LYS A 5 -6.21 0.94 7.30
C LYS A 5 -5.37 1.52 6.17
N LEU A 6 -4.65 2.61 6.42
CA LEU A 6 -3.73 3.20 5.43
C LEU A 6 -2.62 2.23 5.04
N ARG A 7 -1.95 1.57 5.98
CA ARG A 7 -0.93 0.56 5.66
C ARG A 7 -1.48 -0.61 4.84
N ASN A 8 -2.71 -1.05 5.12
CA ASN A 8 -3.34 -2.11 4.34
C ASN A 8 -3.63 -1.65 2.91
N LYS A 9 -4.12 -0.41 2.73
CA LYS A 9 -4.26 0.19 1.40
C LYS A 9 -2.94 0.30 0.66
N ILE A 10 -1.87 0.78 1.32
CA ILE A 10 -0.52 0.82 0.73
C ILE A 10 -0.11 -0.57 0.23
N GLY A 11 -0.29 -1.61 1.06
CA GLY A 11 0.03 -2.98 0.66
C GLY A 11 -0.76 -3.45 -0.57
N VAL A 12 -2.02 -3.03 -0.71
CA VAL A 12 -2.83 -3.32 -1.91
C VAL A 12 -2.35 -2.53 -3.12
N LEU A 13 -2.03 -1.24 -2.98
CA LEU A 13 -1.49 -0.40 -4.07
C LEU A 13 -0.17 -0.95 -4.62
N LEU A 14 0.69 -1.44 -3.72
CA LEU A 14 1.98 -2.01 -4.06
C LEU A 14 1.90 -3.41 -4.69
N LEU A 15 0.72 -4.04 -4.77
CA LEU A 15 0.52 -5.26 -5.55
C LEU A 15 0.60 -4.97 -7.05
N ASP A 16 0.11 -3.80 -7.47
CA ASP A 16 -0.02 -3.48 -8.89
C ASP A 16 1.30 -2.97 -9.44
N LYS A 17 1.98 -2.06 -8.72
CA LYS A 17 3.33 -1.59 -9.07
C LYS A 17 4.12 -1.10 -7.86
N PRO A 18 5.46 -1.11 -7.94
CA PRO A 18 6.29 -0.41 -6.96
C PRO A 18 6.01 1.10 -6.99
N LEU A 19 5.92 1.71 -5.81
CA LEU A 19 5.62 3.15 -5.67
C LEU A 19 6.69 3.84 -4.84
N SER A 20 6.98 5.08 -5.21
CA SER A 20 7.75 6.02 -4.41
C SER A 20 6.93 6.60 -3.26
N LEU A 21 7.62 7.25 -2.32
CA LEU A 21 6.96 7.93 -1.20
C LEU A 21 5.98 9.01 -1.65
N LYS A 22 6.32 9.74 -2.72
CA LYS A 22 5.49 10.82 -3.29
C LYS A 22 4.22 10.25 -3.90
N GLU A 23 4.35 9.24 -4.74
CA GLU A 23 3.18 8.58 -5.35
C GLU A 23 2.24 7.99 -4.30
N VAL A 24 2.79 7.38 -3.23
CA VAL A 24 1.96 6.88 -2.11
C VAL A 24 1.21 8.02 -1.41
N ALA A 25 1.84 9.18 -1.24
CA ALA A 25 1.24 10.36 -0.63
C ALA A 25 0.10 10.93 -1.49
N GLU A 26 0.34 11.02 -2.80
CA GLU A 26 -0.63 11.52 -3.79
C GLU A 26 -1.85 10.59 -3.89
N ILE A 27 -1.65 9.29 -4.09
CA ILE A 27 -2.74 8.31 -4.25
C ILE A 27 -3.63 8.23 -3.00
N LEU A 28 -3.04 8.42 -1.81
CA LEU A 28 -3.77 8.38 -0.55
C LEU A 28 -4.24 9.75 -0.06
N GLU A 29 -3.94 10.82 -0.79
CA GLU A 29 -4.26 12.21 -0.43
C GLU A 29 -3.81 12.55 1.00
N ILE A 30 -2.58 12.16 1.35
CA ILE A 30 -1.98 12.43 2.66
C ILE A 30 -0.66 13.17 2.53
N LYS A 31 -0.26 13.87 3.60
CA LYS A 31 1.04 14.53 3.66
C LYS A 31 2.20 13.53 3.54
N GLU A 32 3.26 13.90 2.82
CA GLU A 32 4.49 13.10 2.66
C GLU A 32 5.06 12.61 4.00
N LYS A 33 5.10 13.47 5.03
CA LYS A 33 5.56 13.11 6.39
C LYS A 33 4.77 11.93 6.97
N LYS A 34 3.47 11.84 6.67
CA LYS A 34 2.61 10.74 7.10
C LYS A 34 2.87 9.48 6.27
N SER A 35 3.01 9.61 4.94
CA SER A 35 3.41 8.50 4.07
C SER A 35 4.75 7.91 4.49
N TYR A 36 5.74 8.76 4.80
CA TYR A 36 7.03 8.34 5.33
C TYR A 36 6.88 7.49 6.59
N SER A 37 6.13 7.97 7.58
CA SER A 37 5.90 7.24 8.83
C SER A 37 5.24 5.88 8.60
N LEU A 38 4.27 5.81 7.69
CA LEU A 38 3.59 4.56 7.33
C LEU A 38 4.54 3.57 6.64
N LEU A 39 5.29 4.03 5.63
CA LEU A 39 6.25 3.22 4.89
C LEU A 39 7.41 2.76 5.77
N LYS A 40 7.93 3.64 6.64
CA LYS A 40 8.95 3.30 7.64
C LYS A 40 8.44 2.19 8.57
N ASN A 41 7.23 2.31 9.07
CA ASN A 41 6.64 1.28 9.94
C ASN A 41 6.41 -0.05 9.22
N MET A 42 6.04 -0.01 7.93
CA MET A 42 5.89 -1.22 7.11
C MET A 42 7.25 -1.87 6.82
N PHE A 43 8.28 -1.06 6.56
CA PHE A 43 9.64 -1.52 6.32
C PHE A 43 10.23 -2.18 7.58
N GLN A 44 10.06 -1.57 8.75
CA GLN A 44 10.49 -2.13 10.05
C GLN A 44 9.79 -3.43 10.44
N LYS A 45 8.71 -3.80 9.75
CA LYS A 45 7.93 -5.01 10.00
C LYS A 45 8.03 -6.01 8.84
N ASP A 46 9.01 -5.83 7.96
CA ASP A 46 9.27 -6.70 6.81
C ASP A 46 8.06 -6.86 5.87
N ARG A 47 7.19 -5.84 5.84
CA ARG A 47 6.01 -5.81 4.96
C ARG A 47 6.33 -5.25 3.57
N VAL A 48 7.36 -4.39 3.51
CA VAL A 48 7.81 -3.75 2.26
C VAL A 48 9.33 -3.72 2.23
N ILE A 49 9.87 -3.79 1.02
CA ILE A 49 11.28 -3.61 0.72
C ILE A 49 11.42 -2.33 -0.09
N GLY A 50 12.36 -1.47 0.31
CA GLY A 50 12.75 -0.30 -0.47
C GLY A 50 13.94 -0.63 -1.37
N PHE A 51 13.86 -0.24 -2.64
CA PHE A 51 14.97 -0.37 -3.59
C PHE A 51 15.15 0.95 -4.36
N LYS A 52 16.33 1.17 -4.92
CA LYS A 52 16.60 2.30 -5.79
C LYS A 52 16.25 1.91 -7.21
N ASP A 53 15.34 2.65 -7.82
CA ASP A 53 14.94 2.43 -9.20
C ASP A 53 15.92 3.08 -10.18
N THR A 54 15.76 2.80 -11.48
CA THR A 54 16.61 3.33 -12.56
C THR A 54 16.66 4.86 -12.58
N ASP A 55 15.58 5.51 -12.15
CA ASP A 55 15.45 6.96 -12.06
C ASP A 55 16.18 7.57 -10.84
N GLY A 56 16.89 6.74 -10.07
CA GLY A 56 17.58 7.12 -8.84
C GLY A 56 16.66 7.32 -7.63
N LEU A 57 15.35 7.19 -7.81
CA LEU A 57 14.34 7.33 -6.76
C LEU A 57 14.16 6.05 -5.96
N ARG A 58 13.95 6.19 -4.64
CA ARG A 58 13.61 5.06 -3.78
C ARG A 58 12.14 4.68 -3.96
N ARG A 59 11.89 3.48 -4.48
CA ARG A 59 10.56 2.87 -4.56
C ARG A 59 10.42 1.74 -3.57
N TYR A 60 9.19 1.44 -3.21
CA TYR A 60 8.83 0.38 -2.29
C TYR A 60 8.03 -0.68 -3.03
N ARG A 61 8.30 -1.93 -2.73
CA ARG A 61 7.48 -3.09 -3.13
C ARG A 61 7.11 -3.88 -1.89
N ILE A 62 6.01 -4.61 -1.93
CA ILE A 62 5.66 -5.54 -0.86
C ILE A 62 6.55 -6.78 -0.88
N THR A 63 6.74 -7.39 0.29
CA THR A 63 7.37 -8.72 0.41
C THR A 63 6.42 -9.81 -0.07
N GLU A 64 6.95 -10.97 -0.44
CA GLU A 64 6.12 -12.13 -0.82
C GLU A 64 5.17 -12.54 0.32
N GLU A 65 5.62 -12.46 1.57
CA GLU A 65 4.76 -12.74 2.74
C GLU A 65 3.59 -11.75 2.88
N GLU A 66 3.82 -10.47 2.58
CA GLU A 66 2.77 -9.46 2.64
C GLU A 66 1.87 -9.51 1.39
N LYS A 67 2.37 -10.00 0.26
CA LYS A 67 1.66 -10.13 -1.01
C LYS A 67 0.43 -11.03 -0.89
N GLU A 68 0.56 -12.21 -0.29
CA GLU A 68 -0.61 -13.08 -0.05
C GLU A 68 -1.67 -12.40 0.84
N LYS A 69 -1.21 -11.71 1.89
CA LYS A 69 -2.09 -10.99 2.82
C LYS A 69 -2.77 -9.81 2.12
N ALA A 70 -2.05 -9.09 1.27
CA ALA A 70 -2.58 -8.00 0.47
C ALA A 70 -3.61 -8.49 -0.54
N LEU A 71 -3.36 -9.60 -1.25
CA LEU A 71 -4.31 -10.22 -2.18
C LEU A 71 -5.62 -10.61 -1.48
N LYS A 72 -5.52 -11.26 -0.31
CA LYS A 72 -6.69 -11.60 0.52
C LYS A 72 -7.48 -10.35 0.95
N ARG A 73 -6.81 -9.23 1.21
CA ARG A 73 -7.46 -7.95 1.55
C ARG A 73 -8.12 -7.31 0.33
N LYS A 74 -7.45 -7.26 -0.83
CA LYS A 74 -8.00 -6.77 -2.10
C LYS A 74 -9.28 -7.52 -2.45
N ALA A 75 -9.24 -8.85 -2.46
CA ALA A 75 -10.41 -9.69 -2.72
C ALA A 75 -11.59 -9.45 -1.75
N ARG A 76 -11.32 -9.16 -0.47
CA ARG A 76 -12.37 -8.83 0.51
C ARG A 76 -12.98 -7.45 0.25
N GLU A 77 -12.16 -6.47 -0.11
CA GLU A 77 -12.65 -5.13 -0.47
C GLU A 77 -13.46 -5.17 -1.77
N ASP A 78 -13.00 -5.88 -2.79
CA ASP A 78 -13.71 -6.06 -4.06
C ASP A 78 -15.06 -6.78 -3.85
N LYS A 79 -15.07 -7.86 -3.06
CA LYS A 79 -16.33 -8.56 -2.70
C LYS A 79 -17.29 -7.66 -1.94
N LYS A 80 -16.78 -6.77 -1.08
CA LYS A 80 -17.60 -5.79 -0.35
C LYS A 80 -18.14 -4.71 -1.29
N ALA A 81 -17.31 -4.20 -2.19
CA ALA A 81 -17.70 -3.22 -3.20
C ALA A 81 -18.78 -3.78 -4.14
N ALA A 82 -18.60 -5.00 -4.64
CA ALA A 82 -19.58 -5.68 -5.49
C ALA A 82 -20.93 -5.93 -4.79
N LYS A 83 -20.91 -6.27 -3.49
CA LYS A 83 -22.14 -6.40 -2.70
C LYS A 83 -22.84 -5.06 -2.43
N ALA A 84 -22.08 -3.98 -2.27
CA ALA A 84 -22.64 -2.65 -2.10
C ALA A 84 -23.29 -2.15 -3.40
N ALA A 85 -22.64 -2.38 -4.54
CA ALA A 85 -23.17 -2.03 -5.86
C ALA A 85 -24.44 -2.82 -6.24
N LYS A 86 -24.61 -4.05 -5.76
CA LYS A 86 -25.86 -4.84 -5.95
C LYS A 86 -27.01 -4.45 -5.03
N LYS A 87 -26.77 -3.58 -4.03
CA LYS A 87 -27.78 -3.12 -3.05
C LYS A 87 -28.18 -1.65 -3.24
N ALA A 88 -27.53 -0.95 -4.17
CA ALA A 88 -27.87 0.40 -4.62
C ALA A 88 -28.73 0.31 -5.88
#